data_AF-A0A895XPS8-F1
#
_entry.id   AF-A0A895XPS8-F1
#
_cell.length_a   1.000
_cell.length_b   1.000
_cell.length_c   1.000
_cell.angle_alpha   90.00
_cell.angle_beta   90.00
_cell.angle_gamma   90.00
#
_symmetry.space_group_name_H-M   'P 1'
#
loop_
_entity.id
_entity.type
_entity.pdbx_description
1 polymer ?
#
loop_
_entity_poly.entity_id
_entity_poly.type
_entity_poly.pdbx_seq_one_letter_code
_entity_poly.pdbx_strand_id
1 'polypeptide(L)'
;MGRHQDKSKTDDTSASDSLDLALSGTRSKEADRFWEQVGVDPIVIHLGKNSGLTLRAYKAYEPEDLDEELDEDTDDDAEPAKGQAKNKRGKKSDEDDRPDIENPEDVDNFVEPDISDFVDEDTDDDTEETTPKAERLDVDEVPVFLSKNGKVLLFDTREALVKYVKSQAKHDLTQIETFAKLKKGLKAEYVVCDEADNFELDLVVTNLRGGHDAWEPELLISAGEIARDLGQALDLRSVTEPLAEGSPLDDIDESLRTIVDGGFRSFFAKRKLRRVSTEQAAIAWRGIIGKISEAVHWRKDSQ
;
A
#
# COMPACT_ATOMS: atom_id res chain seq x y z
N MET A 1 46.79 44.49 5.43
CA MET A 1 46.32 43.23 6.05
C MET A 1 44.95 43.52 6.67
N GLY A 2 43.87 42.77 6.42
CA GLY A 2 43.72 41.68 5.46
C GLY A 2 42.98 40.47 6.05
N ARG A 3 41.65 40.54 6.09
CA ARG A 3 40.71 39.39 6.09
C ARG A 3 39.28 39.92 6.01
N HIS A 4 38.68 39.88 4.81
CA HIS A 4 37.24 39.68 4.75
C HIS A 4 36.99 38.23 5.22
N GLN A 5 36.02 38.03 6.10
CA GLN A 5 35.35 36.74 6.18
C GLN A 5 34.13 36.85 5.27
N ASP A 6 34.26 36.29 4.07
CA ASP A 6 33.09 35.93 3.30
C ASP A 6 32.41 34.74 4.01
N LYS A 7 31.08 34.79 4.14
CA LYS A 7 30.29 33.71 4.75
C LYS A 7 29.47 33.08 3.64
N SER A 8 29.92 31.91 3.20
CA SER A 8 29.17 31.02 2.31
C SER A 8 27.76 30.79 2.84
N LYS A 9 26.79 31.51 2.27
CA LYS A 9 25.36 31.26 2.48
C LYS A 9 24.97 30.22 1.43
N THR A 10 24.65 29.00 1.88
CA THR A 10 24.40 27.85 1.01
C THR A 10 23.07 27.97 0.26
N ASP A 11 23.00 27.30 -0.89
CA ASP A 11 22.00 27.51 -1.94
C ASP A 11 20.69 26.70 -1.74
N ASP A 12 20.39 26.31 -0.49
CA ASP A 12 19.27 25.43 -0.13
C ASP A 12 17.89 25.96 -0.56
N THR A 13 17.76 27.27 -0.80
CA THR A 13 16.49 27.89 -1.22
C THR A 13 16.03 27.41 -2.61
N SER A 14 16.94 27.10 -3.54
CA SER A 14 16.55 26.71 -4.90
C SER A 14 16.00 25.29 -5.00
N ALA A 15 16.44 24.37 -4.13
CA ALA A 15 15.99 22.99 -4.15
C ALA A 15 14.59 22.83 -3.54
N SER A 16 14.34 23.47 -2.38
CA SER A 16 13.01 23.51 -1.76
C SER A 16 11.98 24.08 -2.74
N ASP A 17 12.21 25.29 -3.26
CA ASP A 17 11.29 25.97 -4.18
C ASP A 17 10.98 25.13 -5.44
N SER A 18 11.94 24.34 -5.93
CA SER A 18 11.74 23.43 -7.07
C SER A 18 10.88 22.20 -6.75
N LEU A 19 10.91 21.73 -5.50
CA LEU A 19 10.11 20.61 -5.00
C LEU A 19 8.72 21.08 -4.55
N ASP A 20 8.65 22.22 -3.87
CA ASP A 20 7.42 22.93 -3.48
C ASP A 20 6.58 23.27 -4.74
N LEU A 21 7.22 23.68 -5.85
CA LEU A 21 6.59 23.89 -7.15
C LEU A 21 6.19 22.60 -7.90
N ALA A 22 6.69 21.44 -7.50
CA ALA A 22 6.26 20.14 -8.03
C ALA A 22 5.12 19.52 -7.21
N LEU A 23 4.96 19.96 -5.94
CA LEU A 23 3.88 19.61 -5.00
C LEU A 23 2.66 20.54 -5.09
N SER A 24 2.84 21.81 -5.44
CA SER A 24 1.77 22.84 -5.44
C SER A 24 1.40 23.39 -6.82
N GLY A 25 1.93 22.80 -7.89
CA GLY A 25 1.67 23.20 -9.27
C GLY A 25 0.39 22.57 -9.83
N THR A 26 -0.30 23.26 -10.75
CA THR A 26 -1.30 22.60 -11.60
C THR A 26 -0.60 22.00 -12.83
N ARG A 27 -0.77 20.69 -13.05
CA ARG A 27 -0.30 19.98 -14.24
C ARG A 27 -0.92 20.60 -15.52
N SER A 28 -0.20 20.55 -16.64
CA SER A 28 -0.64 21.17 -17.90
C SER A 28 -1.18 20.13 -18.88
N LYS A 29 -2.15 20.49 -19.73
CA LYS A 29 -2.75 19.57 -20.73
C LYS A 29 -1.76 18.91 -21.70
N GLU A 30 -0.55 19.44 -21.85
CA GLU A 30 0.53 18.77 -22.58
C GLU A 30 1.26 17.73 -21.72
N ALA A 31 1.43 18.00 -20.42
CA ALA A 31 1.98 17.07 -19.44
C ALA A 31 0.99 15.92 -19.15
N ASP A 32 -0.30 16.21 -18.89
CA ASP A 32 -1.35 15.21 -18.65
C ASP A 32 -1.33 14.14 -19.75
N ARG A 33 -1.42 14.60 -21.01
CA ARG A 33 -1.39 13.77 -22.21
C ARG A 33 -0.03 13.09 -22.43
N PHE A 34 1.07 13.68 -21.98
CA PHE A 34 2.38 13.06 -22.07
C PHE A 34 2.47 11.86 -21.12
N TRP A 35 2.05 12.02 -19.86
CA TRP A 35 2.04 10.96 -18.85
C TRP A 35 1.06 9.83 -19.22
N GLU A 36 -0.17 10.16 -19.63
CA GLU A 36 -1.15 9.23 -20.21
C GLU A 36 -0.54 8.44 -21.39
N GLN A 37 0.19 9.10 -22.29
CA GLN A 37 0.83 8.43 -23.45
C GLN A 37 1.99 7.50 -23.09
N VAL A 38 2.58 7.62 -21.88
CA VAL A 38 3.68 6.76 -21.43
C VAL A 38 3.31 5.77 -20.33
N GLY A 39 2.18 5.92 -19.63
CA GLY A 39 1.82 5.05 -18.51
C GLY A 39 2.84 5.15 -17.36
N VAL A 40 3.18 6.38 -16.97
CA VAL A 40 4.16 6.69 -15.92
C VAL A 40 3.65 7.89 -15.12
N ASP A 41 3.65 7.78 -13.81
CA ASP A 41 3.22 8.82 -12.88
C ASP A 41 4.47 9.48 -12.24
N PRO A 42 4.59 10.81 -12.22
CA PRO A 42 5.49 11.49 -11.30
C PRO A 42 4.83 11.59 -9.92
N ILE A 43 5.51 11.06 -8.89
CA ILE A 43 5.00 11.04 -7.51
C ILE A 43 5.98 11.71 -6.54
N VAL A 44 5.49 12.15 -5.38
CA VAL A 44 6.33 12.54 -4.23
C VAL A 44 6.10 11.60 -3.05
N ILE A 45 7.19 11.20 -2.39
CA ILE A 45 7.15 10.49 -1.12
C ILE A 45 7.77 11.37 -0.03
N HIS A 46 7.00 11.66 1.02
CA HIS A 46 7.46 12.35 2.22
C HIS A 46 7.94 11.33 3.26
N LEU A 47 9.16 11.47 3.77
CA LEU A 47 9.77 10.46 4.63
C LEU A 47 10.67 11.07 5.72
N GLY A 48 10.10 11.13 6.93
CA GLY A 48 10.71 11.57 8.18
C GLY A 48 10.99 13.08 8.30
N LYS A 49 11.81 13.62 7.38
CA LYS A 49 12.21 15.04 7.29
C LYS A 49 12.62 15.48 5.88
N ASN A 50 12.53 14.60 4.89
CA ASN A 50 12.83 14.91 3.50
C ASN A 50 11.66 14.42 2.65
N SER A 51 11.30 15.18 1.63
CA SER A 51 10.40 14.74 0.56
C SER A 51 11.22 14.57 -0.71
N GLY A 52 10.76 13.74 -1.66
CA GLY A 52 11.47 13.59 -2.92
C GLY A 52 10.63 13.00 -4.04
N LEU A 53 10.91 13.49 -5.24
CA LEU A 53 10.28 13.09 -6.48
C LEU A 53 10.82 11.75 -6.97
N THR A 54 9.93 10.91 -7.50
CA THR A 54 10.31 9.73 -8.29
C THR A 54 9.31 9.48 -9.41
N LEU A 55 9.49 8.38 -10.15
CA LEU A 55 8.51 7.92 -11.15
C LEU A 55 8.03 6.51 -10.77
N ARG A 56 6.71 6.30 -10.84
CA ARG A 56 6.04 5.00 -10.82
C ARG A 56 5.49 4.69 -12.22
N ALA A 57 5.41 3.42 -12.56
CA ALA A 57 4.68 2.89 -13.69
C ALA A 57 4.12 1.52 -13.29
N TYR A 58 3.20 0.98 -14.08
CA TYR A 58 2.78 -0.42 -13.95
C TYR A 58 3.15 -1.19 -15.22
N LYS A 59 3.43 -2.48 -15.07
CA LYS A 59 3.55 -3.43 -16.20
C LYS A 59 2.61 -4.61 -15.96
N ALA A 60 2.12 -5.22 -17.03
CA ALA A 60 1.47 -6.51 -16.95
C ALA A 60 2.39 -7.54 -16.26
N TYR A 61 1.83 -8.34 -15.35
CA TYR A 61 2.44 -9.58 -14.91
C TYR A 61 2.34 -10.58 -16.06
N GLU A 62 3.37 -10.60 -16.89
CA GLU A 62 3.70 -11.81 -17.64
C GLU A 62 4.34 -12.78 -16.62
N PRO A 63 3.74 -13.96 -16.35
CA PRO A 63 4.38 -14.98 -15.54
C PRO A 63 5.56 -15.56 -16.35
N GLU A 64 6.73 -14.93 -16.20
CA GLU A 64 8.01 -15.38 -16.74
C GLU A 64 8.32 -16.79 -16.19
N ASP A 65 8.05 -17.81 -17.01
CA ASP A 65 8.38 -19.22 -16.85
C ASP A 65 8.34 -19.73 -15.39
N LEU A 66 7.14 -20.06 -14.90
CA LEU A 66 7.00 -20.99 -13.78
C LEU A 66 7.55 -22.36 -14.23
N ASP A 67 8.82 -22.64 -13.90
CA ASP A 67 9.45 -23.94 -14.13
C ASP A 67 8.56 -25.05 -13.54
N GLU A 68 7.96 -25.88 -14.40
CA GLU A 68 7.13 -27.03 -14.01
C GLU A 68 7.97 -28.19 -13.45
N GLU A 69 8.95 -27.92 -12.58
CA GLU A 69 9.55 -28.90 -11.67
C GLU A 69 8.56 -29.22 -10.52
N LEU A 70 7.35 -29.64 -10.91
CA LEU A 70 6.56 -30.57 -10.12
C LEU A 70 7.28 -31.92 -10.22
N ASP A 71 8.18 -32.17 -9.28
CA ASP A 71 8.79 -33.49 -9.08
C ASP A 71 7.66 -34.53 -8.91
N GLU A 72 7.39 -35.31 -9.95
CA GLU A 72 6.57 -36.53 -9.87
C GLU A 72 7.35 -37.62 -9.11
N ASP A 73 7.50 -37.42 -7.80
CA ASP A 73 8.00 -38.37 -6.79
C ASP A 73 7.05 -39.58 -6.71
N THR A 74 7.07 -40.37 -7.78
CA THR A 74 6.23 -41.55 -8.05
C THR A 74 6.93 -42.84 -7.61
N ASP A 75 7.66 -42.78 -6.48
CA ASP A 75 8.28 -43.95 -5.87
C ASP A 75 7.26 -44.76 -5.05
N ASP A 76 6.74 -45.78 -5.73
CA ASP A 76 5.82 -46.81 -5.29
C ASP A 76 6.45 -47.73 -4.21
N ASP A 77 6.03 -47.62 -2.95
CA ASP A 77 6.15 -48.72 -1.98
C ASP A 77 4.95 -48.78 -1.01
N ALA A 78 4.17 -49.87 -1.13
CA ALA A 78 2.96 -50.11 -0.35
C ALA A 78 2.93 -51.54 0.22
N GLU A 79 3.05 -51.68 1.54
CA GLU A 79 2.65 -52.90 2.27
C GLU A 79 2.06 -52.57 3.68
N PRO A 80 0.98 -53.24 4.16
CA PRO A 80 0.18 -52.73 5.28
C PRO A 80 0.29 -53.53 6.59
N ALA A 81 0.95 -52.96 7.60
CA ALA A 81 1.13 -53.58 8.92
C ALA A 81 -0.15 -53.59 9.79
N LYS A 82 -0.91 -54.69 9.77
CA LYS A 82 -2.05 -54.93 10.68
C LYS A 82 -1.58 -55.35 12.09
N GLY A 83 -1.84 -54.53 13.11
CA GLY A 83 -1.61 -54.84 14.54
C GLY A 83 -2.87 -54.64 15.41
N GLN A 84 -3.15 -55.54 16.36
CA GLN A 84 -4.44 -55.58 17.08
C GLN A 84 -4.39 -55.19 18.57
N ALA A 85 -5.42 -54.43 18.97
CA ALA A 85 -6.27 -54.65 20.15
C ALA A 85 -5.88 -54.23 21.61
N LYS A 86 -6.79 -53.42 22.18
CA LYS A 86 -7.42 -53.52 23.53
C LYS A 86 -6.59 -53.26 24.81
N ASN A 87 -6.93 -52.18 25.52
CA ASN A 87 -7.34 -52.08 26.95
C ASN A 87 -7.35 -50.59 27.39
N LYS A 88 -8.12 -50.10 28.40
CA LYS A 88 -9.29 -50.61 29.15
C LYS A 88 -10.09 -49.42 29.75
N ARG A 89 -11.30 -49.67 30.28
CA ARG A 89 -12.22 -48.68 30.89
C ARG A 89 -11.96 -48.38 32.37
N GLY A 90 -12.28 -47.14 32.77
CA GLY A 90 -12.66 -46.69 34.13
C GLY A 90 -12.63 -45.14 34.17
N LYS A 91 -13.69 -44.34 34.32
CA LYS A 91 -15.09 -44.41 34.82
C LYS A 91 -15.28 -43.92 36.27
N LYS A 92 -15.75 -42.66 36.37
CA LYS A 92 -16.46 -42.02 37.51
C LYS A 92 -15.62 -41.80 38.79
N SER A 93 -15.87 -40.81 39.65
CA SER A 93 -16.71 -39.57 39.60
C SER A 93 -16.61 -38.86 40.98
N ASP A 94 -17.43 -37.89 41.44
CA ASP A 94 -18.68 -37.17 41.06
C ASP A 94 -18.47 -35.68 41.54
N GLU A 95 -19.00 -34.64 40.89
CA GLU A 95 -20.23 -33.87 41.27
C GLU A 95 -20.02 -32.82 42.41
N ASP A 96 -20.66 -31.64 42.28
CA ASP A 96 -20.71 -30.44 43.15
C ASP A 96 -19.41 -29.78 43.70
N ASP A 97 -19.19 -28.51 43.33
CA ASP A 97 -19.61 -27.38 44.19
C ASP A 97 -19.67 -26.02 43.42
N ARG A 98 -20.55 -25.10 43.83
CA ARG A 98 -20.63 -23.70 43.35
C ARG A 98 -20.93 -22.76 44.52
N PRO A 99 -20.25 -21.61 44.61
CA PRO A 99 -20.79 -20.43 45.28
C PRO A 99 -21.21 -19.35 44.28
N ASP A 100 -22.39 -18.77 44.48
CA ASP A 100 -22.90 -17.64 43.70
C ASP A 100 -22.16 -16.33 43.99
N ILE A 101 -22.11 -15.43 43.01
CA ILE A 101 -21.90 -13.99 43.22
C ILE A 101 -22.95 -13.25 42.40
N GLU A 102 -24.04 -12.87 43.05
CA GLU A 102 -25.03 -11.92 42.53
C GLU A 102 -24.59 -10.49 42.85
N ASN A 103 -24.46 -9.62 41.84
CA ASN A 103 -25.13 -8.31 41.76
C ASN A 103 -24.81 -7.60 40.42
N PRO A 104 -25.60 -6.59 40.00
CA PRO A 104 -25.93 -6.40 38.58
C PRO A 104 -25.64 -4.97 38.09
N GLU A 105 -26.27 -4.58 36.96
CA GLU A 105 -26.37 -3.21 36.41
C GLU A 105 -25.02 -2.67 35.88
N ASP A 106 -24.78 -2.46 34.58
CA ASP A 106 -25.70 -2.09 33.49
C ASP A 106 -25.52 -2.95 32.21
N VAL A 107 -26.63 -3.43 31.64
CA VAL A 107 -26.71 -3.92 30.26
C VAL A 107 -27.83 -3.16 29.53
N ASP A 108 -27.43 -2.14 28.78
CA ASP A 108 -28.35 -1.35 27.96
C ASP A 108 -28.96 -2.23 26.86
N ASN A 109 -30.29 -2.22 26.75
CA ASN A 109 -31.05 -3.04 25.79
C ASN A 109 -30.88 -2.51 24.35
N PHE A 110 -29.75 -2.85 23.71
CA PHE A 110 -29.60 -2.64 22.28
C PHE A 110 -30.29 -3.77 21.50
N VAL A 111 -31.54 -3.53 21.12
CA VAL A 111 -32.27 -4.39 20.17
C VAL A 111 -31.55 -4.31 18.82
N GLU A 112 -31.06 -5.45 18.32
CA GLU A 112 -30.58 -5.54 16.94
C GLU A 112 -31.79 -5.32 16.01
N PRO A 113 -31.73 -4.36 15.06
CA PRO A 113 -32.81 -4.19 14.09
C PRO A 113 -32.82 -5.40 13.16
N ASP A 114 -33.94 -6.13 13.12
CA ASP A 114 -34.08 -7.27 12.23
C ASP A 114 -34.00 -6.82 10.77
N ILE A 115 -33.21 -7.55 9.98
CA ILE A 115 -32.92 -7.24 8.58
C ILE A 115 -33.89 -7.95 7.63
N SER A 116 -34.89 -8.68 8.16
CA SER A 116 -35.98 -9.30 7.40
C SER A 116 -36.91 -8.31 6.69
N ASP A 117 -37.12 -7.12 7.27
CA ASP A 117 -38.28 -6.26 6.95
C ASP A 117 -38.01 -5.24 5.82
N PHE A 118 -36.95 -5.43 5.03
CA PHE A 118 -36.56 -4.54 3.91
C PHE A 118 -36.31 -5.28 2.58
N VAL A 119 -37.11 -6.31 2.31
CA VAL A 119 -37.30 -6.88 0.97
C VAL A 119 -38.71 -6.57 0.46
N ASP A 120 -38.85 -5.42 -0.22
CA ASP A 120 -40.02 -5.16 -1.07
C ASP A 120 -39.98 -6.05 -2.31
N GLU A 121 -41.11 -6.69 -2.64
CA GLU A 121 -41.23 -7.78 -3.61
C GLU A 121 -41.61 -7.29 -5.02
N ASP A 122 -40.79 -6.41 -5.63
CA ASP A 122 -40.95 -6.03 -7.03
C ASP A 122 -40.21 -7.02 -7.95
N THR A 123 -40.90 -8.12 -8.30
CA THR A 123 -40.39 -9.17 -9.21
C THR A 123 -40.91 -8.98 -10.63
N ASP A 124 -40.34 -8.05 -11.39
CA ASP A 124 -40.59 -7.93 -12.84
C ASP A 124 -39.67 -8.86 -13.65
N ASP A 125 -40.29 -9.65 -14.54
CA ASP A 125 -39.68 -10.71 -15.34
C ASP A 125 -39.24 -10.17 -16.72
N ASP A 126 -37.95 -9.84 -16.87
CA ASP A 126 -37.35 -9.49 -18.16
C ASP A 126 -36.08 -10.33 -18.42
N THR A 127 -36.26 -11.44 -19.13
CA THR A 127 -35.16 -12.35 -19.51
C THR A 127 -34.35 -11.79 -20.69
N GLU A 128 -33.41 -10.88 -20.44
CA GLU A 128 -32.40 -10.53 -21.44
C GLU A 128 -31.41 -11.69 -21.69
N GLU A 129 -30.98 -11.86 -22.95
CA GLU A 129 -30.02 -12.90 -23.33
C GLU A 129 -28.67 -12.66 -22.64
N THR A 130 -28.24 -13.64 -21.84
CA THR A 130 -26.91 -13.68 -21.22
C THR A 130 -25.83 -13.93 -22.27
N THR A 131 -25.50 -12.88 -23.03
CA THR A 131 -24.26 -12.84 -23.80
C THR A 131 -23.08 -13.12 -22.86
N PRO A 132 -22.18 -14.06 -23.18
CA PRO A 132 -21.01 -14.30 -22.35
C PRO A 132 -20.07 -13.11 -22.47
N LYS A 133 -20.22 -12.15 -21.55
CA LYS A 133 -19.27 -11.07 -21.30
C LYS A 133 -17.92 -11.75 -21.06
N ALA A 134 -17.03 -11.66 -22.04
CA ALA A 134 -15.70 -12.23 -21.92
C ALA A 134 -15.05 -11.68 -20.64
N GLU A 135 -14.77 -12.58 -19.70
CA GLU A 135 -13.88 -12.30 -18.59
C GLU A 135 -12.58 -11.83 -19.22
N ARG A 136 -12.26 -10.55 -19.01
CA ARG A 136 -10.86 -10.14 -19.12
C ARG A 136 -10.16 -10.94 -18.04
N LEU A 137 -9.14 -11.69 -18.42
CA LEU A 137 -8.18 -12.15 -17.43
C LEU A 137 -7.68 -10.89 -16.73
N ASP A 138 -7.90 -10.80 -15.42
CA ASP A 138 -7.35 -9.74 -14.60
C ASP A 138 -5.84 -10.01 -14.54
N VAL A 139 -5.12 -9.41 -15.49
CA VAL A 139 -3.67 -9.49 -15.57
C VAL A 139 -3.14 -8.63 -14.45
N ASP A 140 -2.60 -9.27 -13.40
CA ASP A 140 -2.01 -8.56 -12.25
C ASP A 140 -1.05 -7.47 -12.74
N GLU A 141 -1.23 -6.24 -12.29
CA GLU A 141 -0.33 -5.14 -12.66
C GLU A 141 0.78 -4.99 -11.61
N VAL A 142 2.03 -5.19 -12.05
CA VAL A 142 3.21 -5.09 -11.18
C VAL A 142 3.75 -3.67 -11.19
N PRO A 143 3.89 -3.01 -10.03
CA PRO A 143 4.48 -1.68 -9.93
C PRO A 143 5.97 -1.70 -10.27
N VAL A 144 6.41 -0.68 -11.01
CA VAL A 144 7.80 -0.47 -11.44
C VAL A 144 8.20 0.98 -11.12
N PHE A 145 9.21 1.14 -10.28
CA PHE A 145 9.72 2.47 -9.92
C PHE A 145 10.97 2.86 -10.71
N LEU A 146 11.32 4.14 -10.65
CA LEU A 146 12.69 4.61 -10.87
C LEU A 146 13.61 4.15 -9.72
N SER A 147 13.79 2.83 -9.62
CA SER A 147 14.62 2.15 -8.64
C SER A 147 15.93 1.64 -9.25
N LYS A 148 16.84 1.19 -8.38
CA LYS A 148 18.09 0.54 -8.75
C LYS A 148 18.61 -0.30 -7.58
N ASN A 149 18.98 -1.55 -7.85
CA ASN A 149 19.57 -2.48 -6.87
C ASN A 149 18.68 -2.63 -5.61
N GLY A 150 17.36 -2.81 -5.78
CA GLY A 150 16.41 -2.94 -4.67
C GLY A 150 16.21 -1.63 -3.87
N LYS A 151 16.45 -0.47 -4.49
CA LYS A 151 16.23 0.84 -3.85
C LYS A 151 15.54 1.85 -4.77
N VAL A 152 14.48 2.49 -4.30
CA VAL A 152 13.83 3.61 -5.01
C VAL A 152 14.73 4.85 -4.97
N LEU A 153 14.84 5.55 -6.10
CA LEU A 153 15.62 6.78 -6.23
C LEU A 153 14.69 7.98 -6.03
N LEU A 154 14.90 8.73 -4.94
CA LEU A 154 14.13 9.95 -4.64
C LEU A 154 14.99 11.19 -4.90
N PHE A 155 14.49 12.15 -5.67
CA PHE A 155 15.21 13.34 -6.11
C PHE A 155 14.69 14.61 -5.42
N ASP A 156 15.59 15.52 -5.06
CA ASP A 156 15.23 16.82 -4.46
C ASP A 156 14.79 17.87 -5.50
N THR A 157 15.09 17.66 -6.79
CA THR A 157 14.62 18.51 -7.88
C THR A 157 14.14 17.70 -9.08
N ARG A 158 13.13 18.23 -9.77
CA ARG A 158 12.66 17.71 -11.07
C ARG A 158 13.75 17.78 -12.14
N GLU A 159 14.62 18.78 -12.09
CA GLU A 159 15.77 18.91 -12.97
C GLU A 159 16.74 17.73 -12.81
N ALA A 160 17.04 17.33 -11.57
CA ALA A 160 17.87 16.15 -11.27
C ALA A 160 17.20 14.83 -11.69
N LEU A 161 15.88 14.70 -11.50
CA LEU A 161 15.09 13.55 -11.97
C LEU A 161 15.20 13.41 -13.51
N VAL A 162 14.94 14.48 -14.25
CA VAL A 162 14.98 14.51 -15.73
C VAL A 162 16.40 14.27 -16.25
N LYS A 163 17.42 14.88 -15.61
CA LYS A 163 18.86 14.67 -15.84
C LYS A 163 19.24 13.20 -15.67
N TYR A 164 18.69 12.52 -14.66
CA TYR A 164 18.93 11.08 -14.43
C TYR A 164 18.23 10.19 -15.47
N VAL A 165 16.92 10.37 -15.70
CA VAL A 165 16.16 9.56 -16.67
C VAL A 165 16.73 9.68 -18.08
N LYS A 166 17.25 10.85 -18.48
CA LYS A 166 17.91 11.05 -19.78
C LYS A 166 19.34 10.51 -19.86
N SER A 167 19.98 10.19 -18.75
CA SER A 167 21.35 9.63 -18.70
C SER A 167 21.42 8.18 -19.24
N GLN A 168 22.61 7.59 -19.27
CA GLN A 168 22.81 6.16 -19.58
C GLN A 168 22.87 5.27 -18.32
N ALA A 169 22.33 5.73 -17.18
CA ALA A 169 22.27 4.93 -15.97
C ALA A 169 21.34 3.70 -16.16
N LYS A 170 21.80 2.51 -15.73
CA LYS A 170 20.94 1.35 -15.51
C LYS A 170 20.07 1.58 -14.27
N HIS A 171 18.77 1.36 -14.40
CA HIS A 171 17.71 1.49 -13.38
C HIS A 171 16.48 0.70 -13.84
N ASP A 172 15.56 0.40 -12.94
CA ASP A 172 14.59 -0.70 -13.15
C ASP A 172 13.40 -0.25 -14.03
N LEU A 173 13.03 1.03 -14.00
CA LEU A 173 12.13 1.69 -14.97
C LEU A 173 12.60 1.61 -16.45
N THR A 174 13.76 1.01 -16.76
CA THR A 174 14.12 0.71 -18.16
C THR A 174 13.35 -0.46 -18.76
N GLN A 175 12.63 -1.26 -17.94
CA GLN A 175 11.90 -2.44 -18.40
C GLN A 175 10.55 -2.14 -19.07
N ILE A 176 9.96 -0.96 -18.86
CA ILE A 176 8.64 -0.63 -19.44
C ILE A 176 8.78 -0.29 -20.93
N GLU A 177 7.86 -0.78 -21.77
CA GLU A 177 7.91 -0.57 -23.24
C GLU A 177 8.00 0.91 -23.64
N THR A 178 7.32 1.75 -22.87
CA THR A 178 7.19 3.19 -23.10
C THR A 178 8.44 3.98 -22.71
N PHE A 179 9.45 3.36 -22.08
CA PHE A 179 10.63 4.05 -21.57
C PHE A 179 11.37 4.87 -22.65
N ALA A 180 11.41 4.38 -23.89
CA ALA A 180 12.00 5.12 -25.02
C ALA A 180 11.21 6.40 -25.39
N LYS A 181 9.89 6.39 -25.18
CA LYS A 181 9.00 7.57 -25.35
C LYS A 181 9.22 8.54 -24.19
N LEU A 182 9.15 8.05 -22.95
CA LEU A 182 9.41 8.80 -21.70
C LEU A 182 10.74 9.56 -21.79
N LYS A 183 11.85 8.84 -22.00
CA LYS A 183 13.21 9.39 -22.05
C LYS A 183 13.37 10.51 -23.09
N LYS A 184 12.64 10.42 -24.21
CA LYS A 184 12.67 11.41 -25.30
C LYS A 184 11.81 12.64 -24.99
N GLY A 185 10.59 12.43 -24.49
CA GLY A 185 9.59 13.50 -24.30
C GLY A 185 9.67 14.23 -22.96
N LEU A 186 10.16 13.59 -21.91
CA LEU A 186 10.17 14.10 -20.53
C LEU A 186 10.84 15.48 -20.41
N LYS A 187 10.22 16.40 -19.66
CA LYS A 187 10.73 17.74 -19.35
C LYS A 187 10.53 18.04 -17.86
N ALA A 188 11.31 18.98 -17.31
CA ALA A 188 11.11 19.47 -15.94
C ALA A 188 9.69 20.06 -15.75
N GLU A 189 9.24 20.90 -16.70
CA GLU A 189 7.89 21.50 -16.70
C GLU A 189 6.71 20.51 -16.75
N TYR A 190 6.97 19.22 -16.99
CA TYR A 190 5.95 18.17 -16.94
C TYR A 190 5.96 17.39 -15.60
N VAL A 191 7.03 17.50 -14.80
CA VAL A 191 7.13 16.88 -13.47
C VAL A 191 6.43 17.77 -12.46
N VAL A 192 5.12 17.55 -12.36
CA VAL A 192 4.19 18.09 -11.37
C VAL A 192 3.31 16.93 -10.94
N CYS A 193 3.18 16.71 -9.64
CA CYS A 193 2.44 15.59 -9.07
C CYS A 193 1.03 16.08 -8.72
N ASP A 194 -0.01 15.30 -8.99
CA ASP A 194 -1.36 15.65 -8.57
C ASP A 194 -1.58 15.25 -7.09
N GLU A 195 -2.68 15.65 -6.47
CA GLU A 195 -2.92 15.45 -5.02
C GLU A 195 -2.91 13.96 -4.61
N ALA A 196 -3.36 13.07 -5.50
CA ALA A 196 -3.30 11.60 -5.33
C ALA A 196 -1.91 10.98 -5.58
N ASP A 197 -0.98 11.73 -6.19
CA ASP A 197 0.41 11.32 -6.42
C ASP A 197 1.35 11.74 -5.25
N ASN A 198 0.79 12.24 -4.14
CA ASN A 198 1.55 12.72 -2.98
C ASN A 198 1.35 11.84 -1.74
N PHE A 199 2.45 11.28 -1.22
CA PHE A 199 2.41 10.22 -0.21
C PHE A 199 3.07 10.62 1.12
N GLU A 200 2.25 10.95 2.12
CA GLU A 200 2.65 11.52 3.42
C GLU A 200 3.00 10.44 4.49
N LEU A 201 3.93 9.54 4.15
CA LEU A 201 4.35 8.42 5.03
C LEU A 201 4.94 8.86 6.38
N ASP A 202 5.36 10.11 6.53
CA ASP A 202 5.87 10.65 7.79
C ASP A 202 4.79 11.11 8.77
N LEU A 203 3.57 11.43 8.29
CA LEU A 203 2.43 11.77 9.13
C LEU A 203 1.72 10.54 9.72
N VAL A 204 1.69 9.42 9.00
CA VAL A 204 0.98 8.17 9.36
C VAL A 204 1.14 7.76 10.83
N VAL A 205 2.37 7.71 11.34
CA VAL A 205 2.66 7.27 12.71
C VAL A 205 2.23 8.29 13.78
N THR A 206 2.03 9.55 13.39
CA THR A 206 1.48 10.61 14.24
C THR A 206 -0.05 10.57 14.19
N ASN A 207 -0.64 10.47 13.00
CA ASN A 207 -2.08 10.34 12.78
C ASN A 207 -2.66 9.15 13.57
N LEU A 208 -2.07 7.96 13.42
CA LEU A 208 -2.48 6.75 14.15
C LEU A 208 -2.47 6.92 15.67
N ARG A 209 -1.54 7.72 16.21
CA ARG A 209 -1.43 8.03 17.66
C ARG A 209 -2.39 9.12 18.14
N GLY A 210 -3.04 9.87 17.24
CA GLY A 210 -4.09 10.82 17.60
C GLY A 210 -5.33 10.15 18.20
N GLY A 211 -5.50 8.84 17.98
CA GLY A 211 -6.71 8.08 18.32
C GLY A 211 -7.73 8.11 17.18
N HIS A 212 -8.66 7.14 17.16
CA HIS A 212 -9.52 6.89 16.00
C HIS A 212 -10.37 8.09 15.54
N ASP A 213 -10.71 9.02 16.43
CA ASP A 213 -11.46 10.24 16.11
C ASP A 213 -10.60 11.33 15.43
N ALA A 214 -9.29 11.13 15.35
CA ALA A 214 -8.32 11.94 14.61
C ALA A 214 -7.62 11.15 13.48
N TRP A 215 -8.11 9.94 13.14
CA TRP A 215 -7.58 9.19 12.00
C TRP A 215 -8.10 9.79 10.69
N GLU A 216 -7.20 9.98 9.73
CA GLU A 216 -7.50 10.54 8.41
C GLU A 216 -7.51 9.38 7.39
N PRO A 217 -8.67 8.91 6.91
CA PRO A 217 -8.74 7.68 6.13
C PRO A 217 -7.93 7.73 4.84
N GLU A 218 -8.05 8.82 4.08
CA GLU A 218 -7.38 9.00 2.79
C GLU A 218 -5.84 8.98 2.94
N LEU A 219 -5.29 9.63 3.97
CA LEU A 219 -3.87 9.57 4.34
C LEU A 219 -3.39 8.13 4.60
N LEU A 220 -4.16 7.37 5.37
CA LEU A 220 -3.80 6.01 5.78
C LEU A 220 -3.96 4.99 4.63
N ILE A 221 -4.96 5.17 3.78
CA ILE A 221 -5.20 4.39 2.55
C ILE A 221 -4.08 4.64 1.53
N SER A 222 -3.81 5.90 1.21
CA SER A 222 -2.73 6.32 0.30
C SER A 222 -1.36 5.81 0.77
N ALA A 223 -1.10 5.90 2.08
CA ALA A 223 0.09 5.30 2.68
C ALA A 223 0.14 3.77 2.51
N GLY A 224 -1.00 3.08 2.66
CA GLY A 224 -1.13 1.63 2.43
C GLY A 224 -0.81 1.24 1.00
N GLU A 225 -1.32 1.99 0.03
CA GLU A 225 -1.12 1.78 -1.41
C GLU A 225 0.36 1.92 -1.79
N ILE A 226 1.00 3.06 -1.49
CA ILE A 226 2.42 3.25 -1.83
C ILE A 226 3.35 2.28 -1.07
N ALA A 227 2.96 1.84 0.13
CA ALA A 227 3.73 0.86 0.88
C ALA A 227 3.63 -0.55 0.26
N ARG A 228 2.45 -0.97 -0.22
CA ARG A 228 2.30 -2.21 -0.99
C ARG A 228 3.06 -2.11 -2.32
N ASP A 229 2.92 -1.00 -3.06
CA ASP A 229 3.63 -0.69 -4.32
C ASP A 229 5.16 -0.84 -4.17
N LEU A 230 5.76 -0.09 -3.23
CA LEU A 230 7.19 -0.12 -2.95
C LEU A 230 7.62 -1.47 -2.36
N GLY A 231 6.73 -2.14 -1.64
CA GLY A 231 6.95 -3.46 -1.09
C GLY A 231 7.18 -4.51 -2.17
N GLN A 232 6.28 -4.54 -3.17
CA GLN A 232 6.33 -5.46 -4.30
C GLN A 232 7.48 -5.12 -5.26
N ALA A 233 7.61 -3.84 -5.66
CA ALA A 233 8.58 -3.41 -6.66
C ALA A 233 10.06 -3.49 -6.22
N LEU A 234 10.32 -3.62 -4.91
CA LEU A 234 11.67 -3.66 -4.32
C LEU A 234 11.98 -4.98 -3.58
N ASP A 235 11.11 -6.01 -3.68
CA ASP A 235 11.17 -7.27 -2.92
C ASP A 235 11.35 -7.07 -1.40
N LEU A 236 10.57 -6.17 -0.82
CA LEU A 236 10.59 -5.88 0.61
C LEU A 236 9.50 -6.69 1.32
N ARG A 237 9.72 -8.00 1.48
CA ARG A 237 8.78 -8.86 2.22
C ARG A 237 8.46 -8.37 3.64
N SER A 238 9.39 -7.68 4.30
CA SER A 238 9.15 -6.99 5.58
C SER A 238 8.20 -5.78 5.51
N VAL A 239 7.69 -5.44 4.32
CA VAL A 239 6.67 -4.41 4.05
C VAL A 239 5.41 -5.06 3.47
N THR A 240 5.52 -6.06 2.59
CA THR A 240 4.34 -6.75 2.04
C THR A 240 3.71 -7.75 3.01
N GLU A 241 4.47 -8.57 3.74
CA GLU A 241 3.93 -9.54 4.71
C GLU A 241 3.04 -8.87 5.79
N PRO A 242 3.36 -7.69 6.35
CA PRO A 242 2.47 -6.97 7.29
C PRO A 242 1.28 -6.23 6.66
N LEU A 243 1.19 -6.15 5.32
CA LEU A 243 0.15 -5.46 4.55
C LEU A 243 -0.63 -6.42 3.61
N ALA A 244 -0.39 -7.72 3.72
CA ALA A 244 -1.03 -8.76 2.92
C ALA A 244 -2.52 -8.95 3.30
N GLU A 245 -3.29 -9.55 2.40
CA GLU A 245 -4.72 -9.80 2.58
C GLU A 245 -5.03 -10.48 3.93
N GLY A 246 -5.97 -9.94 4.69
CA GLY A 246 -6.37 -10.46 6.00
C GLY A 246 -5.34 -10.25 7.13
N SER A 247 -4.24 -9.54 6.88
CA SER A 247 -3.33 -9.08 7.93
C SER A 247 -3.97 -8.00 8.82
N PRO A 248 -3.51 -7.79 10.07
CA PRO A 248 -4.11 -6.78 10.95
C PRO A 248 -3.98 -5.31 10.50
N LEU A 249 -3.21 -5.00 9.44
CA LEU A 249 -3.17 -3.67 8.82
C LEU A 249 -4.06 -3.59 7.57
N ASP A 250 -4.15 -4.68 6.82
CA ASP A 250 -5.12 -4.82 5.72
C ASP A 250 -6.57 -4.76 6.24
N ASP A 251 -6.81 -5.42 7.38
CA ASP A 251 -8.08 -5.39 8.13
C ASP A 251 -8.47 -3.97 8.62
N ILE A 252 -7.49 -3.06 8.72
CA ILE A 252 -7.64 -1.61 8.95
C ILE A 252 -7.91 -0.87 7.63
N ASP A 253 -7.11 -1.10 6.59
CA ASP A 253 -7.25 -0.46 5.27
C ASP A 253 -8.65 -0.68 4.68
N GLU A 254 -9.12 -1.92 4.66
CA GLU A 254 -10.49 -2.29 4.24
C GLU A 254 -11.57 -1.60 5.09
N SER A 255 -11.32 -1.46 6.40
CA SER A 255 -12.22 -0.73 7.28
C SER A 255 -12.22 0.78 6.99
N LEU A 256 -11.11 1.35 6.51
CA LEU A 256 -11.00 2.76 6.12
C LEU A 256 -11.62 3.02 4.74
N ARG A 257 -11.40 2.15 3.75
CA ARG A 257 -12.06 2.19 2.44
C ARG A 257 -13.59 2.16 2.59
N THR A 258 -14.10 1.19 3.36
CA THR A 258 -15.52 1.10 3.75
C THR A 258 -16.03 2.35 4.50
N ILE A 259 -15.13 3.14 5.12
CA ILE A 259 -15.50 4.39 5.78
C ILE A 259 -15.62 5.56 4.80
N VAL A 260 -14.74 5.63 3.81
CA VAL A 260 -14.73 6.63 2.72
C VAL A 260 -15.93 6.42 1.78
N ASP A 261 -16.17 5.18 1.33
CA ASP A 261 -17.33 4.80 0.52
C ASP A 261 -18.68 5.08 1.23
N GLY A 262 -18.67 5.05 2.56
CA GLY A 262 -19.79 5.46 3.39
C GLY A 262 -20.92 4.43 3.47
N GLY A 263 -22.15 4.90 3.28
CA GLY A 263 -23.37 4.11 3.45
C GLY A 263 -23.52 3.47 4.85
N PHE A 264 -24.36 2.44 4.94
CA PHE A 264 -24.65 1.72 6.19
C PHE A 264 -23.44 0.93 6.71
N ARG A 265 -22.62 0.36 5.81
CA ARG A 265 -21.44 -0.44 6.17
C ARG A 265 -20.38 0.36 6.94
N SER A 266 -20.20 1.65 6.62
CA SER A 266 -19.30 2.58 7.33
C SER A 266 -19.54 2.65 8.85
N PHE A 267 -20.78 2.44 9.33
CA PHE A 267 -21.07 2.40 10.77
C PHE A 267 -20.45 1.17 11.45
N PHE A 268 -20.58 -0.01 10.83
CA PHE A 268 -19.98 -1.26 11.33
C PHE A 268 -18.46 -1.24 11.20
N ALA A 269 -17.92 -0.69 10.10
CA ALA A 269 -16.49 -0.47 9.94
C ALA A 269 -15.93 0.43 11.05
N LYS A 270 -16.58 1.56 11.37
CA LYS A 270 -16.20 2.42 12.52
C LYS A 270 -16.23 1.67 13.86
N ARG A 271 -17.20 0.76 14.07
CA ARG A 271 -17.27 -0.09 15.29
C ARG A 271 -16.25 -1.23 15.30
N LYS A 272 -15.78 -1.72 14.15
CA LYS A 272 -14.63 -2.64 14.03
C LYS A 272 -13.33 -1.88 14.35
N LEU A 273 -13.11 -0.75 13.68
CA LEU A 273 -11.93 0.10 13.79
C LEU A 273 -11.65 0.55 15.23
N ARG A 274 -12.67 0.96 15.99
CA ARG A 274 -12.55 1.34 17.42
C ARG A 274 -12.12 0.21 18.37
N ARG A 275 -11.97 -1.03 17.90
CA ARG A 275 -11.41 -2.15 18.68
C ARG A 275 -9.91 -2.38 18.40
N VAL A 276 -9.35 -1.75 17.37
CA VAL A 276 -7.95 -1.88 16.98
C VAL A 276 -7.08 -1.06 17.93
N SER A 277 -5.94 -1.62 18.38
CA SER A 277 -4.99 -0.85 19.18
C SER A 277 -4.24 0.18 18.32
N THR A 278 -4.50 1.45 18.58
CA THR A 278 -3.81 2.61 17.97
C THR A 278 -2.29 2.52 18.15
N GLU A 279 -1.82 2.07 19.32
CA GLU A 279 -0.41 1.86 19.60
C GLU A 279 0.19 0.74 18.76
N GLN A 280 -0.49 -0.40 18.62
CA GLN A 280 -0.01 -1.52 17.80
C GLN A 280 0.05 -1.15 16.32
N ALA A 281 -0.98 -0.49 15.79
CA ALA A 281 -0.99 0.03 14.43
C ALA A 281 0.18 0.99 14.19
N ALA A 282 0.40 1.97 15.09
CA ALA A 282 1.51 2.91 15.00
C ALA A 282 2.91 2.29 15.24
N ILE A 283 2.98 1.11 15.89
CA ILE A 283 4.21 0.33 16.06
C ILE A 283 4.54 -0.45 14.78
N ALA A 284 3.55 -1.07 14.15
CA ALA A 284 3.71 -1.82 12.89
C ALA A 284 4.05 -0.88 11.72
N TRP A 285 3.32 0.23 11.58
CA TRP A 285 3.59 1.26 10.57
C TRP A 285 4.98 1.87 10.70
N ARG A 286 5.46 2.13 11.92
CA ARG A 286 6.86 2.56 12.16
C ARG A 286 7.88 1.51 11.68
N GLY A 287 7.53 0.22 11.70
CA GLY A 287 8.35 -0.85 11.13
C GLY A 287 8.42 -0.78 9.61
N ILE A 288 7.27 -0.70 8.94
CA ILE A 288 7.13 -0.52 7.48
C ILE A 288 7.92 0.71 7.01
N ILE A 289 7.67 1.88 7.61
CA ILE A 289 8.33 3.14 7.28
C ILE A 289 9.85 3.05 7.50
N GLY A 290 10.30 2.31 8.52
CA GLY A 290 11.72 2.01 8.72
C GLY A 290 12.33 1.19 7.58
N LYS A 291 11.61 0.19 7.06
CA LYS A 291 12.08 -0.65 5.95
C LYS A 291 12.06 0.07 4.60
N ILE A 292 11.03 0.88 4.34
CA ILE A 292 11.01 1.79 3.20
C ILE A 292 12.19 2.78 3.30
N SER A 293 12.46 3.35 4.48
CA SER A 293 13.62 4.24 4.71
C SER A 293 14.97 3.56 4.46
N GLU A 294 15.12 2.29 4.83
CA GLU A 294 16.31 1.48 4.49
C GLU A 294 16.44 1.26 2.97
N ALA A 295 15.33 1.20 2.24
CA ALA A 295 15.28 0.99 0.79
C ALA A 295 15.30 2.28 -0.07
N VAL A 296 15.30 3.48 0.53
CA VAL A 296 15.43 4.73 -0.22
C VAL A 296 16.90 5.05 -0.55
N HIS A 297 17.15 5.61 -1.73
CA HIS A 297 18.39 6.28 -2.10
C HIS A 297 18.13 7.74 -2.49
N TRP A 298 18.46 8.67 -1.59
CA TRP A 298 18.33 10.11 -1.81
C TRP A 298 19.34 10.63 -2.85
N ARG A 299 18.84 11.18 -3.94
CA ARG A 299 19.57 11.79 -5.06
C ARG A 299 19.49 13.31 -4.96
N LYS A 300 20.33 13.90 -4.10
CA LYS A 300 20.47 15.37 -4.03
C LYS A 300 21.29 15.90 -5.20
N ASP A 301 20.94 17.07 -5.76
CA ASP A 301 21.68 17.66 -6.89
C ASP A 301 23.00 18.35 -6.46
N SER A 302 23.91 17.53 -5.93
CA SER A 302 25.24 17.93 -5.46
C SER A 302 26.26 17.96 -6.60
N GLN A 303 26.18 19.01 -7.43
CA GLN A 303 27.13 19.44 -8.48
C GLN A 303 27.49 18.37 -9.55
#